data_AF-A0A6L4ZDN5-F1
#
_entry.id   AF-A0A6L4ZDN5-F1
#
_cell.length_a   1.000
_cell.length_b   1.000
_cell.length_c   1.000
_cell.angle_alpha   90.00
_cell.angle_beta   90.00
_cell.angle_gamma   90.00
#
_symmetry.space_group_name_H-M   'P 1'
#
loop_
_entity.id
_entity.type
_entity.pdbx_description
1 polymer ?
#
loop_
_entity_poly.entity_id
_entity_poly.type
_entity_poly.pdbx_seq_one_letter_code
_entity_poly.pdbx_strand_id
1 'polypeptide(L)' 'METKFDLYHWENIKGKLKSLYPQLTDADLIWRHESKDNLYSLIASKLLISRKEFTEIVDGFKSLKYVT' A
#
# COMPACT_ATOMS: atom_id res chain seq x y z
N MET A 1 0.11 17.16 10.61
CA MET A 1 -1.15 16.82 9.91
C MET A 1 -1.41 15.35 10.13
N GLU A 2 -2.27 15.02 11.09
CA GLU A 2 -2.71 13.65 11.35
C GLU A 2 -3.42 13.11 10.11
N THR A 3 -2.71 12.27 9.37
CA THR A 3 -3.21 11.67 8.15
C THR A 3 -4.23 10.63 8.57
N LYS A 4 -5.51 11.05 8.63
CA LYS A 4 -6.64 10.12 8.59
C LYS A 4 -6.40 9.21 7.39
N PHE A 5 -5.96 7.99 7.68
CA PHE A 5 -5.57 7.05 6.66
C PHE A 5 -6.84 6.62 5.96
N ASP A 6 -7.01 7.13 4.75
CA ASP A 6 -8.27 7.09 4.01
C ASP A 6 -8.49 5.67 3.48
N LEU A 7 -9.44 4.94 4.08
CA LEU A 7 -9.76 3.55 3.71
C LEU A 7 -10.12 3.42 2.22
N TYR A 8 -10.80 4.43 1.68
CA TYR A 8 -11.14 4.49 0.26
C TYR A 8 -9.90 4.62 -0.63
N HIS A 9 -8.93 5.42 -0.20
CA HIS A 9 -7.63 5.50 -0.86
C HIS A 9 -6.86 4.17 -0.79
N TRP A 10 -6.91 3.46 0.34
CA TRP A 10 -6.26 2.15 0.48
C TRP A 10 -6.89 1.09 -0.44
N GLU A 11 -8.21 1.04 -0.56
CA GLU A 11 -8.91 0.16 -1.53
C GLU A 11 -8.38 0.35 -2.97
N ASN A 12 -8.20 1.60 -3.40
CA ASN A 12 -7.64 1.90 -4.72
C ASN A 12 -6.17 1.46 -4.86
N ILE A 13 -5.34 1.69 -3.83
CA ILE A 13 -3.95 1.21 -3.81
C ILE A 13 -3.92 -0.31 -3.88
N LYS A 14 -4.77 -1.02 -3.14
CA LYS A 14 -4.85 -2.49 -3.18
C LYS A 14 -5.13 -3.01 -4.58
N GLY A 15 -6.06 -2.40 -5.31
CA GLY A 15 -6.34 -2.74 -6.71
C GLY A 15 -5.10 -2.62 -7.60
N LYS A 16 -4.36 -1.51 -7.48
CA LYS A 16 -3.11 -1.28 -8.22
C LYS A 16 -2.02 -2.28 -7.83
N LEU A 17 -1.85 -2.53 -6.53
CA LEU A 17 -0.87 -3.49 -6.01
C LEU A 17 -1.15 -4.90 -6.50
N LYS A 18 -2.40 -5.35 -6.51
CA LYS A 18 -2.77 -6.66 -7.07
C LYS A 18 -2.47 -6.76 -8.57
N SER A 19 -2.69 -5.67 -9.31
CA SER A 19 -2.39 -5.65 -10.74
C SER A 19 -0.89 -5.74 -11.03
N LEU A 20 -0.05 -5.14 -10.19
CA LEU A 20 1.41 -5.14 -10.36
C LEU A 20 2.08 -6.37 -9.74
N TYR A 21 1.51 -6.88 -8.66
CA TYR A 21 2.04 -7.98 -7.86
C TYR A 21 0.97 -9.06 -7.68
N PRO A 22 0.76 -9.94 -8.67
CA PRO A 22 -0.25 -10.99 -8.61
C PRO A 22 0.00 -12.01 -7.48
N GLN A 23 1.21 -12.03 -6.90
CA GLN A 23 1.57 -12.84 -5.72
C GLN A 23 0.98 -12.30 -4.40
N LEU A 24 0.49 -11.07 -4.38
CA LEU A 24 -0.17 -10.48 -3.21
C LEU A 24 -1.62 -10.94 -3.14
N THR A 25 -1.98 -11.60 -2.06
CA THR A 25 -3.35 -12.03 -1.80
C THR A 25 -4.12 -10.95 -1.04
N ASP A 26 -5.45 -11.05 -1.04
CA ASP A 26 -6.30 -10.19 -0.20
C ASP A 26 -5.88 -10.22 1.26
N ALA A 27 -5.45 -11.37 1.77
CA ALA A 27 -5.00 -11.51 3.16
C ALA A 27 -3.73 -10.69 3.46
N ASP A 28 -2.83 -10.54 2.49
CA ASP A 28 -1.61 -9.73 2.65
C ASP A 28 -1.89 -8.23 2.56
N LEU A 29 -2.93 -7.87 1.79
CA LEU A 29 -3.35 -6.49 1.57
C LEU A 29 -4.41 -6.04 2.59
N ILE A 30 -4.96 -6.99 3.37
CA ILE A 30 -5.92 -6.69 4.44
C ILE A 30 -5.20 -5.84 5.48
N TRP A 31 -5.73 -4.63 5.65
CA TRP A 31 -5.33 -3.79 6.75
C TRP A 31 -6.00 -4.30 8.02
N ARG A 32 -5.27 -5.07 8.82
CA ARG A 32 -5.69 -5.46 10.17
C ARG A 32 -5.55 -4.24 11.09
N HIS A 33 -6.13 -4.30 12.29
CA HIS A 33 -6.04 -3.27 13.35
C HIS A 33 -4.61 -2.85 13.78
N GLU A 34 -3.58 -3.30 13.07
CA GLU A 34 -2.20 -2.92 13.25
C GLU A 34 -1.85 -1.62 12.52
N SER A 35 -0.81 -0.94 13.00
CA SER A 35 -0.27 0.28 12.42
C SER A 35 0.06 0.09 10.94
N LYS A 36 -0.24 1.11 10.11
CA LYS A 36 0.14 1.22 8.68
C LYS A 36 1.58 0.76 8.42
N ASP A 37 2.48 1.16 9.31
CA ASP A 37 3.90 0.82 9.31
C ASP A 37 4.16 -0.70 9.23
N ASN A 38 3.42 -1.46 10.03
CA ASN A 38 3.56 -2.91 10.09
C ASN A 38 3.02 -3.56 8.82
N LEU A 39 1.85 -3.11 8.34
CA LEU A 39 1.30 -3.56 7.06
C LEU A 39 2.28 -3.35 5.91
N TYR A 40 2.90 -2.16 5.84
CA TYR A 40 3.86 -1.83 4.79
C TYR A 40 5.11 -2.71 4.87
N SER A 41 5.58 -2.99 6.08
CA SER A 41 6.75 -3.86 6.29
C SER A 41 6.47 -5.32 5.93
N LEU A 42 5.26 -5.82 6.22
CA LEU A 42 4.82 -7.17 5.85
C LEU A 42 4.75 -7.34 4.33
N ILE A 43 4.09 -6.40 3.64
CA ILE A 43 3.97 -6.43 2.19
C ILE A 43 5.35 -6.30 1.53
N ALA A 44 6.20 -5.37 2.01
CA ALA A 44 7.56 -5.20 1.52
C ALA A 44 8.39 -6.49 1.66
N SER A 45 8.29 -7.15 2.81
CA SER A 45 8.96 -8.44 3.05
C SER A 45 8.52 -9.52 2.07
N LYS A 46 7.22 -9.58 1.76
CA LYS A 46 6.67 -10.54 0.78
C LYS A 46 7.09 -10.24 -0.66
N LEU A 47 7.35 -8.98 -0.97
CA LEU A 47 7.87 -8.53 -2.26
C LEU A 47 9.41 -8.58 -2.33
N LEU A 48 10.09 -8.97 -1.24
CA LEU A 48 11.55 -8.96 -1.11
C LEU A 48 12.17 -7.58 -1.40
N ILE A 49 11.46 -6.51 -1.06
CA ILE A 49 11.92 -5.13 -1.18
C ILE A 49 12.02 -4.47 0.18
N SER A 50 12.74 -3.35 0.23
CA SER A 50 12.78 -2.53 1.43
C SER A 50 11.43 -1.85 1.68
N ARG A 51 11.09 -1.65 2.96
CA ARG A 51 9.93 -0.85 3.36
C ARG A 51 9.92 0.55 2.72
N LYS A 52 11.10 1.15 2.57
CA LYS A 52 11.28 2.45 1.91
C LYS A 52 10.80 2.40 0.45
N GLU A 53 11.30 1.44 -0.33
CA GLU A 53 10.89 1.20 -1.72
C GLU A 53 9.37 1.01 -1.83
N PHE A 54 8.79 0.19 -0.95
CA PHE A 54 7.34 -0.01 -0.92
C PHE A 54 6.58 1.29 -0.61
N THR A 55 7.11 2.11 0.30
CA THR A 55 6.52 3.41 0.63
C THR A 55 6.55 4.36 -0.56
N GLU A 56 7.65 4.38 -1.33
CA GLU A 56 7.78 5.19 -2.55
C GLU A 56 6.82 4.73 -3.65
N ILE A 57 6.64 3.42 -3.83
CA ILE A 57 5.63 2.87 -4.76
C ILE A 57 4.22 3.34 -4.39
N VAL A 58 3.88 3.22 -3.09
CA VAL A 58 2.55 3.61 -2.60
C VAL A 58 2.34 5.13 -2.69
N ASP A 59 3.38 5.93 -2.40
CA ASP A 59 3.32 7.39 -2.56
C ASP A 59 3.19 7.80 -4.04
N GLY A 60 3.85 7.09 -4.95
CA GLY A 60 3.67 7.24 -6.40
C GLY A 60 2.21 7.04 -6.84
N PHE A 61 1.47 6.13 -6.22
CA PHE A 61 0.04 5.96 -6.51
C PHE A 61 -0.84 7.10 -6.01
N LYS A 62 -0.42 7.79 -4.94
CA LYS A 62 -1.12 8.94 -4.36
C LYS A 62 -1.00 10.18 -5.23
N SER A 63 0.15 10.36 -5.89
CA SER A 63 0.45 11.52 -6.75
C SER A 63 -0.42 11.61 -8.02
N LEU A 64 -0.91 10.47 -8.53
CA LEU A 64 -1.79 10.42 -9.72
C LEU A 64 -3.18 11.06 -9.54
N LYS A 65 -3.52 11.59 -8.37
CA LYS A 65 -4.79 12.28 -8.11
C LYS A 65 -4.75 13.80 -8.35
N TYR A 66 -3.59 14.37 -8.73
CA TYR A 66 -3.40 15.82 -8.93
C TYR A 66 -3.16 16.23 -10.39
N VAL A 67 -3.43 15.35 -11.36
CA VAL A 67 -3.33 15.67 -12.79
C VAL A 67 -4.65 15.31 -13.47
N THR A 68 -5.73 16.01 -13.14
CA THR A 68 -6.96 16.13 -13.96
C THR A 68 -7.69 17.39 -13.54
#